data_AF-A0A2V9U060-F1
#
_entry.id   AF-A0A2V9U060-F1
#
_cell.length_a   1.000
_cell.length_b   1.000
_cell.length_c   1.000
_cell.angle_alpha   90.00
_cell.angle_beta   90.00
_cell.angle_gamma   90.00
#
_symmetry.space_group_name_H-M   'P 1'
#
loop_
_entity.id
_entity.type
_entity.pdbx_description
1 polymer ?
#
loop_
_entity_poly.entity_id
_entity_poly.type
_entity_poly.pdbx_seq_one_letter_code
_entity_poly.pdbx_strand_id
1 'polypeptide(L)'
;MQSTKRNQHEPQAANQALQPRSGDVEVPASEWTSFLDSFSLQHEGWLATISATSGPQKSVKVRNARLECITTTELDERRHIRIVMLGDDNDHLIHEVSNPVGLTSKRNLSGADEGLDITCADGSITSLRFRVAAVPETLDGVLTDMHSTDTKHPYEALPDCGRNRYE
;
A
#
# COMPACT_ATOMS: atom_id res chain seq x y z
N MET A 1 -62.61 -16.11 25.90
CA MET A 1 -62.80 -14.92 25.05
C MET A 1 -61.72 -13.91 25.39
N GLN A 2 -61.24 -13.24 24.35
CA GLN A 2 -60.36 -12.06 24.32
C GLN A 2 -58.85 -12.28 24.19
N SER A 3 -58.42 -11.90 22.99
CA SER A 3 -57.10 -11.82 22.40
C SER A 3 -56.26 -10.68 22.97
N THR A 4 -54.93 -10.84 22.96
CA THR A 4 -54.00 -9.73 22.76
C THR A 4 -52.79 -10.19 21.96
N LYS A 5 -52.69 -9.68 20.73
CA LYS A 5 -51.49 -9.66 19.88
C LYS A 5 -50.37 -8.86 20.56
N ARG A 6 -49.12 -9.32 20.45
CA ARG A 6 -47.84 -8.54 20.44
C ARG A 6 -46.70 -9.55 20.57
N ASN A 7 -45.57 -9.47 19.89
CA ASN A 7 -45.09 -8.69 18.77
C ASN A 7 -43.89 -9.50 18.28
N GLN A 8 -43.82 -9.77 16.98
CA GLN A 8 -42.57 -10.21 16.36
C GLN A 8 -41.56 -9.07 16.53
N HIS A 9 -40.45 -9.36 17.19
CA HIS A 9 -39.21 -8.60 17.05
C HIS A 9 -38.09 -9.63 17.01
N GLU A 10 -37.79 -10.07 15.79
CA GLU A 10 -36.46 -10.54 15.45
C GLU A 10 -35.46 -9.42 15.82
N PRO A 11 -34.37 -9.71 16.54
CA PRO A 11 -33.31 -8.74 16.71
C PRO A 11 -32.57 -8.59 15.38
N GLN A 12 -33.02 -7.64 14.57
CA GLN A 12 -32.41 -7.19 13.31
C GLN A 12 -31.14 -6.35 13.57
N ALA A 13 -30.29 -6.78 14.51
CA ALA A 13 -29.18 -5.98 15.07
C ALA A 13 -27.78 -6.50 14.72
N ALA A 14 -27.62 -7.31 13.67
CA ALA A 14 -26.32 -7.93 13.36
C ALA A 14 -25.77 -7.71 11.95
N ASN A 15 -26.36 -6.83 11.13
CA ASN A 15 -25.89 -6.62 9.75
C ASN A 15 -25.59 -5.16 9.38
N GLN A 16 -25.45 -4.25 10.36
CA GLN A 16 -25.17 -2.83 10.09
C GLN A 16 -23.87 -2.30 10.74
N ALA A 17 -23.13 -3.13 11.47
CA ALA A 17 -21.79 -2.76 11.94
C ALA A 17 -20.75 -3.22 10.93
N LEU A 18 -20.56 -2.45 9.86
CA LEU A 18 -19.36 -2.37 8.98
C LEU A 18 -19.71 -1.54 7.73
N GLN A 19 -20.34 -0.37 7.88
CA GLN A 19 -20.19 0.64 6.82
C GLN A 19 -18.80 1.24 6.99
N PRO A 20 -17.87 1.09 6.02
CA PRO A 20 -16.55 1.65 6.18
C PRO A 20 -16.67 3.17 6.20
N ARG A 21 -16.31 3.79 7.32
CA ARG A 21 -15.90 5.19 7.37
C ARG A 21 -14.49 5.34 6.81
N SER A 22 -14.21 4.64 5.72
CA SER A 22 -12.88 4.45 5.14
C SER A 22 -12.95 4.87 3.68
N GLY A 23 -11.91 5.52 3.17
CA GLY A 23 -11.81 5.94 1.76
C GLY A 23 -11.55 4.79 0.82
N ASP A 24 -11.94 3.57 1.22
CA ASP A 24 -11.63 2.34 0.52
C ASP A 24 -12.37 2.29 -0.82
N VAL A 25 -11.67 1.81 -1.84
CA VAL A 25 -12.21 1.71 -3.19
C VAL A 25 -12.04 0.28 -3.67
N GLU A 26 -13.15 -0.36 -4.03
CA GLU A 26 -13.12 -1.63 -4.73
C GLU A 26 -12.65 -1.41 -6.16
N VAL A 27 -11.68 -2.20 -6.61
CA VAL A 27 -11.11 -2.11 -7.95
C VAL A 27 -11.80 -3.16 -8.84
N PRO A 28 -12.44 -2.77 -9.95
CA PRO A 28 -13.05 -3.73 -10.88
C PRO A 28 -12.01 -4.72 -11.44
N ALA A 29 -12.39 -6.00 -11.58
CA ALA A 29 -11.50 -7.05 -12.06
C ALA A 29 -10.83 -6.77 -13.41
N SER A 30 -11.52 -6.04 -14.30
CA SER A 30 -11.00 -5.59 -15.59
C SER A 30 -9.87 -4.55 -15.48
N GLU A 31 -9.76 -3.86 -14.35
CA GLU A 31 -8.80 -2.78 -14.11
C GLU A 31 -7.61 -3.22 -13.25
N TRP A 32 -7.62 -4.44 -12.70
CA TRP A 32 -6.60 -4.90 -11.74
C TRP A 32 -5.18 -4.75 -12.25
N THR A 33 -4.90 -5.15 -13.50
CA THR A 33 -3.54 -5.09 -14.04
C THR A 33 -3.03 -3.66 -14.10
N SER A 34 -3.80 -2.74 -14.69
CA SER A 34 -3.41 -1.32 -14.80
C SER A 34 -3.34 -0.63 -13.44
N PHE A 35 -4.28 -0.94 -12.54
CA PHE A 35 -4.27 -0.41 -11.19
C PHE A 35 -3.05 -0.89 -10.40
N LEU A 36 -2.74 -2.19 -10.42
CA LEU A 36 -1.61 -2.76 -9.68
C LEU A 36 -0.26 -2.30 -10.23
N ASP A 37 -0.14 -2.10 -11.55
CA ASP A 37 1.05 -1.50 -12.16
C ASP A 37 1.28 -0.08 -11.64
N SER A 38 0.26 0.78 -11.70
CA SER A 38 0.34 2.15 -11.19
C SER A 38 0.57 2.20 -9.68
N PHE A 39 -0.12 1.34 -8.92
CA PHE A 39 0.04 1.22 -7.48
C PHE A 39 1.47 0.79 -7.11
N SER A 40 2.06 -0.14 -7.87
CA SER A 40 3.43 -0.59 -7.65
C SER A 40 4.43 0.55 -7.82
N LEU A 41 4.33 1.29 -8.93
CA LEU A 41 5.22 2.42 -9.22
C LEU A 41 5.11 3.53 -8.18
N GLN A 42 3.89 3.86 -7.74
CA GLN A 42 3.67 4.92 -6.74
C GLN A 42 4.20 4.57 -5.35
N HIS A 43 4.33 3.28 -5.04
CA HIS A 43 4.66 2.79 -3.69
C HIS A 43 5.95 1.97 -3.66
N GLU A 44 6.77 2.04 -4.71
CA GLU A 44 8.06 1.37 -4.77
C GLU A 44 8.96 1.84 -3.61
N GLY A 45 9.61 0.89 -2.93
CA GLY A 45 10.48 1.15 -1.79
C GLY A 45 9.74 1.34 -0.46
N TRP A 46 8.41 1.45 -0.45
CA TRP A 46 7.67 1.69 0.79
C TRP A 46 7.67 0.46 1.70
N LEU A 47 7.89 0.69 3.00
CA LEU A 47 7.84 -0.39 3.99
C LEU A 47 6.39 -0.86 4.19
N ALA A 48 6.16 -2.14 3.94
CA ALA A 48 4.86 -2.77 4.12
C ALA A 48 4.95 -4.09 4.89
N THR A 49 3.81 -4.50 5.44
CA THR A 49 3.59 -5.79 6.07
C THR A 49 2.50 -6.53 5.31
N ILE A 50 2.75 -7.81 5.01
CA ILE A 50 1.78 -8.72 4.40
C ILE A 50 1.25 -9.65 5.48
N SER A 51 -0.07 -9.73 5.61
CA SER A 51 -0.75 -10.68 6.48
C SER A 51 -1.86 -11.42 5.75
N ALA A 52 -2.04 -12.70 6.03
CA ALA A 52 -3.16 -13.50 5.54
C ALA A 52 -4.13 -13.77 6.69
N THR A 53 -5.41 -13.55 6.44
CA THR A 53 -6.52 -13.81 7.36
C THR A 53 -7.41 -14.90 6.77
N SER A 54 -7.64 -15.97 7.52
CA SER A 54 -8.55 -17.07 7.15
C SER A 54 -9.45 -17.36 8.34
N GLY A 55 -10.73 -17.02 8.24
CA GLY A 55 -11.65 -17.06 9.38
C GLY A 55 -11.15 -16.20 10.56
N PRO A 56 -11.10 -16.72 11.80
CA PRO A 56 -10.61 -15.97 12.95
C PRO A 56 -9.07 -15.87 13.03
N GLN A 57 -8.35 -16.60 12.18
CA GLN A 57 -6.89 -16.69 12.26
C GLN A 57 -6.25 -15.64 11.35
N LYS A 58 -5.36 -14.82 11.92
CA LYS A 58 -4.50 -13.90 11.19
C LYS A 58 -3.04 -14.32 11.35
N SER A 59 -2.31 -14.39 10.24
CA SER A 59 -0.89 -14.73 10.21
C SER A 59 -0.11 -13.68 9.44
N VAL A 60 1.01 -13.21 10.00
CA VAL A 60 1.93 -12.31 9.29
C VAL A 60 2.84 -13.17 8.42
N LYS A 61 2.94 -12.83 7.13
CA LYS A 61 3.77 -13.53 6.15
C LYS A 61 5.09 -12.83 5.90
N VAL A 62 5.04 -11.50 5.79
CA VAL A 62 6.19 -10.61 5.59
C VAL A 62 6.00 -9.40 6.48
N ARG A 63 7.06 -8.94 7.15
CA ARG A 63 7.00 -7.81 8.08
C ARG A 63 8.02 -6.75 7.70
N ASN A 64 7.56 -5.52 7.52
CA ASN A 64 8.39 -4.33 7.25
C ASN A 64 9.41 -4.51 6.11
N ALA A 65 9.02 -5.19 5.02
CA ALA A 65 9.85 -5.27 3.81
C ALA A 65 9.48 -4.13 2.85
N ARG A 66 10.38 -3.77 1.94
CA ARG A 66 10.12 -2.75 0.92
C ARG A 66 9.32 -3.34 -0.23
N LEU A 67 8.26 -2.68 -0.66
CA LEU A 67 7.52 -3.12 -1.85
C LEU A 67 8.36 -2.84 -3.11
N GLU A 68 8.51 -3.84 -3.98
CA GLU A 68 9.11 -3.64 -5.31
C GLU A 68 8.02 -3.58 -6.37
N CYS A 69 7.18 -4.60 -6.46
CA CYS A 69 6.08 -4.62 -7.41
C CYS A 69 4.95 -5.59 -7.04
N ILE A 70 3.80 -5.37 -7.65
CA ILE A 70 2.63 -6.24 -7.59
C ILE A 70 2.16 -6.50 -9.01
N THR A 71 2.06 -7.76 -9.39
CA THR A 71 1.71 -8.16 -10.76
C THR A 71 0.59 -9.19 -10.77
N THR A 72 -0.23 -9.14 -11.81
CA THR A 72 -1.23 -10.18 -12.10
C THR A 72 -0.68 -11.16 -13.12
N THR A 73 -0.88 -12.45 -12.89
CA THR A 73 -0.58 -13.49 -13.87
C THR A 73 -1.81 -14.36 -14.08
N GLU A 74 -1.91 -15.00 -15.25
CA GLU A 74 -2.89 -16.05 -15.49
C GLU A 74 -2.14 -17.37 -15.64
N LEU A 75 -2.41 -18.32 -14.75
CA LEU A 75 -1.80 -19.64 -14.72
C LEU A 75 -2.90 -20.67 -14.41
N ASP A 76 -2.95 -21.74 -15.20
CA ASP A 76 -3.96 -22.80 -15.09
C ASP A 76 -5.41 -22.28 -15.15
N GLU A 77 -5.67 -21.34 -16.07
CA GLU A 77 -6.98 -20.67 -16.24
C GLU A 77 -7.47 -19.91 -15.00
N ARG A 78 -6.57 -19.69 -14.03
CA ARG A 78 -6.83 -18.95 -12.80
C ARG A 78 -5.93 -17.73 -12.75
N ARG A 79 -6.47 -16.66 -12.18
CA ARG A 79 -5.69 -15.47 -11.88
C ARG A 79 -4.83 -15.72 -10.65
N HIS A 80 -3.65 -15.12 -10.65
CA HIS A 80 -2.75 -15.04 -9.50
C HIS A 80 -2.28 -13.61 -9.34
N ILE A 81 -2.10 -13.16 -8.10
CA ILE A 81 -1.44 -11.90 -7.79
C ILE A 81 -0.13 -12.22 -7.08
N ARG A 82 0.98 -11.71 -7.62
CA ARG A 82 2.32 -11.86 -7.06
C ARG A 82 2.78 -10.52 -6.50
N ILE A 83 3.11 -10.51 -5.23
CA ILE A 83 3.68 -9.37 -4.51
C ILE A 83 5.17 -9.67 -4.30
N VAL A 84 6.03 -8.81 -4.82
CA VAL A 84 7.49 -8.91 -4.66
C VAL A 84 7.93 -7.82 -3.70
N MET A 85 8.66 -8.23 -2.66
CA MET A 85 9.16 -7.36 -1.61
C MET A 85 10.67 -7.59 -1.43
N LEU A 86 11.41 -6.54 -1.08
CA LEU A 86 12.81 -6.61 -0.72
C LEU A 86 12.98 -6.59 0.80
N GLY A 87 13.56 -7.65 1.36
CA GLY A 87 13.89 -7.77 2.78
C GLY A 87 15.12 -6.95 3.19
N ASP A 88 15.40 -6.88 4.50
CA ASP A 88 16.54 -6.13 5.05
C ASP A 88 17.91 -6.63 4.54
N ASP A 89 18.03 -7.94 4.28
CA ASP A 89 19.24 -8.57 3.73
C ASP A 89 19.34 -8.46 2.19
N ASN A 90 18.49 -7.64 1.55
CA ASN A 90 18.29 -7.55 0.10
C ASN A 90 17.86 -8.87 -0.57
N ASP A 91 17.17 -9.74 0.18
CA ASP A 91 16.51 -10.92 -0.37
C ASP A 91 15.15 -10.57 -0.99
N HIS A 92 14.82 -11.20 -2.12
CA HIS A 92 13.53 -11.04 -2.78
C HIS A 92 12.50 -12.00 -2.17
N LEU A 93 11.58 -11.43 -1.39
CA LEU A 93 10.46 -12.13 -0.80
C LEU A 93 9.27 -12.09 -1.76
N ILE A 94 8.88 -13.26 -2.25
CA ILE A 94 7.74 -13.41 -3.17
C ILE A 94 6.55 -13.97 -2.39
N HIS A 95 5.44 -13.24 -2.38
CA HIS A 95 4.17 -13.70 -1.86
C HIS A 95 3.15 -13.84 -2.98
N GLU A 96 2.63 -15.04 -3.18
CA GLU A 96 1.63 -15.34 -4.20
C GLU A 96 0.24 -15.52 -3.58
N VAL A 97 -0.76 -14.95 -4.24
CA VAL A 97 -2.17 -15.05 -3.89
C VAL A 97 -2.90 -15.71 -5.05
N SER A 98 -3.34 -16.95 -4.84
CA SER A 98 -3.99 -17.76 -5.87
C SER A 98 -5.51 -17.55 -5.90
N ASN A 99 -6.07 -17.52 -7.11
CA ASN A 99 -7.50 -17.36 -7.35
C ASN A 99 -8.15 -16.15 -6.60
N PRO A 100 -7.60 -14.93 -6.76
CA PRO A 100 -8.19 -13.73 -6.20
C PRO A 100 -9.50 -13.41 -6.91
N VAL A 101 -10.51 -13.04 -6.12
CA VAL A 101 -11.87 -12.69 -6.58
C VAL A 101 -12.25 -11.25 -6.26
N GLY A 102 -11.49 -10.57 -5.40
CA GLY A 102 -11.71 -9.17 -5.04
C GLY A 102 -10.41 -8.44 -4.77
N LEU A 103 -10.37 -7.15 -5.11
CA LEU A 103 -9.26 -6.25 -4.83
C LEU A 103 -9.83 -4.94 -4.29
N THR A 104 -9.35 -4.51 -3.13
CA THR A 104 -9.77 -3.27 -2.48
C THR A 104 -8.54 -2.42 -2.16
N SER A 105 -8.49 -1.22 -2.74
CA SER A 105 -7.57 -0.16 -2.33
C SER A 105 -8.01 0.39 -0.99
N LYS A 106 -7.07 0.44 -0.04
CA LYS A 106 -7.33 0.89 1.33
C LYS A 106 -6.77 2.29 1.48
N ARG A 107 -7.64 3.21 1.86
CA ARG A 107 -7.28 4.62 2.04
C ARG A 107 -7.94 5.17 3.29
N ASN A 108 -7.24 6.07 3.95
CA ASN A 108 -7.84 6.82 5.03
C ASN A 108 -8.80 7.89 4.50
N LEU A 109 -9.54 8.54 5.41
CA LEU A 109 -10.50 9.59 5.06
C LEU A 109 -9.89 10.83 4.40
N SER A 110 -8.57 11.01 4.51
CA SER A 110 -7.82 12.09 3.85
C SER A 110 -7.35 11.69 2.45
N GLY A 111 -7.65 10.47 2.00
CA GLY A 111 -7.25 9.95 0.69
C GLY A 111 -5.82 9.40 0.63
N ALA A 112 -5.12 9.28 1.77
CA ALA A 112 -3.80 8.67 1.81
C ALA A 112 -3.89 7.16 1.67
N ASP A 113 -3.01 6.57 0.86
CA ASP A 113 -2.96 5.14 0.63
C ASP A 113 -2.43 4.41 1.88
N GLU A 114 -3.21 3.45 2.36
CA GLU A 114 -2.90 2.60 3.52
C GLU A 114 -2.46 1.18 3.10
N GLY A 115 -2.83 0.77 1.89
CA GLY A 115 -2.43 -0.50 1.29
C GLY A 115 -3.51 -1.15 0.45
N LEU A 116 -3.52 -2.49 0.43
CA LEU A 116 -4.42 -3.30 -0.39
C LEU A 116 -4.99 -4.47 0.40
N ASP A 117 -6.24 -4.81 0.14
CA ASP A 117 -6.82 -6.10 0.51
C ASP A 117 -7.13 -6.89 -0.76
N ILE A 118 -6.70 -8.16 -0.78
CA ILE A 118 -6.95 -9.12 -1.84
C ILE A 118 -7.80 -10.23 -1.24
N THR A 119 -9.02 -10.38 -1.75
CA THR A 119 -9.95 -11.41 -1.32
C THR A 119 -9.82 -12.61 -2.25
N CYS A 120 -9.60 -13.79 -1.68
CA CYS A 120 -9.50 -15.07 -2.39
C CYS A 120 -10.85 -15.77 -2.46
N ALA A 121 -11.02 -16.65 -3.46
CA ALA A 121 -12.24 -17.44 -3.60
C ALA A 121 -12.54 -18.36 -2.40
N ASP A 122 -11.51 -18.75 -1.64
CA ASP A 122 -11.65 -19.55 -0.42
C ASP A 122 -12.10 -18.72 0.80
N GLY A 123 -12.35 -17.42 0.61
CA GLY A 123 -12.74 -16.48 1.65
C GLY A 123 -11.58 -15.94 2.50
N SER A 124 -10.34 -16.36 2.23
CA SER A 124 -9.17 -15.75 2.85
C SER A 124 -8.91 -14.35 2.28
N ILE A 125 -8.28 -13.52 3.10
CA ILE A 125 -7.91 -12.14 2.74
C ILE A 125 -6.42 -11.96 2.97
N THR A 126 -5.70 -11.62 1.91
CA THR A 126 -4.32 -11.13 2.00
C THR A 126 -4.35 -9.61 2.09
N SER A 127 -3.86 -9.07 3.20
CA SER A 127 -3.72 -7.64 3.42
C SER A 127 -2.26 -7.22 3.30
N LEU A 128 -2.00 -6.27 2.42
CA LEU A 128 -0.79 -5.47 2.39
C LEU A 128 -1.07 -4.14 3.08
N ARG A 129 -0.24 -3.76 4.06
CA ARG A 129 -0.38 -2.49 4.78
C ARG A 129 0.94 -1.76 4.87
N PHE A 130 0.93 -0.49 4.48
CA PHE A 130 2.09 0.39 4.61
C PHE A 130 2.32 0.75 6.08
N ARG A 131 3.59 0.94 6.43
CA ARG A 131 3.99 1.33 7.80
C ARG A 131 3.46 2.72 8.18
N VAL A 132 3.38 3.62 7.20
CA VAL A 132 2.83 4.97 7.33
C VAL A 132 1.83 5.16 6.20
N ALA A 133 0.62 5.60 6.52
CA ALA A 133 -0.33 6.04 5.52
C ALA A 133 0.18 7.36 4.93
N ALA A 134 0.39 7.41 3.62
CA ALA A 134 0.90 8.62 2.96
C ALA A 134 0.20 8.84 1.62
N VAL A 135 0.12 10.10 1.21
CA VAL A 135 -0.27 10.45 -0.15
C VAL A 135 0.97 10.28 -1.02
N PRO A 136 0.90 9.63 -2.20
CA PRO A 136 2.08 9.31 -3.02
C PRO A 136 3.02 10.51 -3.25
N GLU A 137 2.47 11.73 -3.36
CA GLU A 137 3.19 12.99 -3.56
C GLU A 137 4.11 13.42 -2.38
N THR A 138 4.11 12.70 -1.24
CA THR A 138 4.89 13.09 -0.03
C THR A 138 6.08 12.18 0.30
N LEU A 139 6.39 11.17 -0.51
CA LEU A 139 7.50 10.24 -0.28
C LEU A 139 8.57 10.24 -1.38
N ASP A 140 8.75 11.38 -2.06
CA ASP A 140 9.97 11.67 -2.82
C ASP A 140 11.11 12.04 -1.85
N GLY A 141 11.88 11.04 -1.42
CA GLY A 141 13.31 11.17 -1.12
C GLY A 141 13.79 12.31 -0.20
N VAL A 142 13.20 12.53 0.98
CA VAL A 142 13.84 13.38 2.00
C VAL A 142 14.92 12.60 2.77
N LEU A 143 16.00 12.26 2.08
CA LEU A 143 17.33 12.30 2.71
C LEU A 143 17.81 13.74 2.57
N THR A 144 17.37 14.62 3.47
CA THR A 144 18.14 15.84 3.71
C THR A 144 19.39 15.40 4.42
N ASP A 145 20.48 15.27 3.66
CA ASP A 145 21.83 15.28 4.18
C ASP A 145 22.00 16.52 5.07
N MET A 146 21.82 16.34 6.38
CA MET A 146 22.08 17.35 7.39
C MET A 146 23.46 17.11 7.97
N HIS A 147 24.50 17.10 7.13
CA HIS A 147 25.82 17.36 7.65
C HIS A 147 26.74 18.08 6.66
N SER A 148 27.22 19.24 7.11
CA SER A 148 28.23 20.12 6.52
C SER A 148 27.61 21.21 5.63
N THR A 149 27.58 22.47 6.05
CA THR A 149 28.79 23.25 6.37
C THR A 149 28.42 24.53 7.13
N ASP A 150 28.63 24.54 8.45
CA ASP A 150 29.11 25.76 9.13
C ASP A 150 30.57 25.50 9.49
N THR A 151 31.46 25.89 8.60
CA THR A 151 32.83 26.20 8.97
C THR A 151 33.30 27.27 8.01
N LYS A 152 33.32 28.50 8.53
CA LYS A 152 34.06 29.63 7.95
C LYS A 152 35.42 29.15 7.45
N HIS A 153 35.67 29.27 6.14
CA HIS A 153 37.03 29.23 5.62
C HIS A 153 37.47 30.65 5.26
N PRO A 154 38.49 31.20 5.95
CA PRO A 154 39.19 32.40 5.54
C PRO A 154 40.33 31.98 4.61
N TYR A 155 40.23 32.28 3.32
CA TYR A 155 41.38 32.62 2.48
C TYR A 155 40.89 33.20 1.14
N GLU A 156 41.07 34.50 1.00
CA GLU A 156 41.39 35.11 -0.29
C GLU A 156 42.55 34.36 -0.94
N ALA A 157 42.44 34.15 -2.25
CA ALA A 157 43.45 34.50 -3.26
C ALA A 157 43.33 33.55 -4.45
N LEU A 158 42.68 33.99 -5.53
CA LEU A 158 43.13 33.76 -6.91
C LEU A 158 42.48 34.81 -7.84
N PRO A 159 43.18 35.18 -8.93
CA PRO A 159 43.01 36.47 -9.58
C PRO A 159 41.83 36.53 -10.55
N ASP A 160 41.40 37.78 -10.75
CA ASP A 160 40.34 38.26 -11.64
C ASP A 160 40.38 37.58 -13.02
N CYS A 161 39.43 36.68 -13.26
CA CYS A 161 39.26 36.04 -14.56
C CYS A 161 38.34 36.90 -15.43
N GLY A 162 38.95 37.87 -16.12
CA GLY A 162 38.52 38.32 -17.44
C GLY A 162 37.39 39.35 -17.51
N ARG A 163 37.77 40.64 -17.57
CA ARG A 163 37.00 41.63 -18.34
C ARG A 163 37.81 42.10 -19.55
N ASN A 164 37.39 41.58 -20.69
CA ASN A 164 37.79 41.92 -22.05
C ASN A 164 37.73 43.44 -22.31
N ARG A 165 38.71 44.02 -23.04
CA ARG A 165 38.45 44.69 -24.32
C ARG A 165 39.72 45.29 -24.95
N TYR A 166 39.73 45.15 -26.26
CA TYR A 166 40.58 45.70 -27.32
C TYR A 166 40.75 47.24 -27.21
N GLU A 167 41.99 47.72 -27.14
CA GLU A 167 42.70 48.58 -28.12
C GLU A 167 44.06 48.99 -27.55
#